data_AF-A0A270PFB2-F1
#
_entry.id   AF-A0A270PFB2-F1
#
_cell.length_a   1.000
_cell.length_b   1.000
_cell.length_c   1.000
_cell.angle_alpha   90.00
_cell.angle_beta   90.00
_cell.angle_gamma   90.00
#
_symmetry.space_group_name_H-M   'P 1'
#
loop_
_entity.id
_entity.type
_entity.pdbx_description
1 polymer ?
#
loop_
_entity_poly.entity_id
_entity_poly.type
_entity_poly.pdbx_seq_one_letter_code
_entity_poly.pdbx_strand_id
1 'polypeptide(L)'
;MRLFRSLTLLITSLLMALLAPAVFADDLYQIEMILVRQNAVPAIVSRAAPEDWDAGAQRINPDSLRTPSLNGEVEKLTASNEYEVLLHKTWQQNLGEEATKVAISDGKEQFGQFPIEGTLSVKLGRFTDVDADFWVNQISTDGLVTASERLKTDSHTKNGQLNFLDAGHLGLLIKITSLTAPAPPPVPEEIPD
;
A
#
# COMPACT_ATOMS: atom_id res chain seq x y z
N MET A 1 -44.96 15.50 40.66
CA MET A 1 -44.53 14.34 39.82
C MET A 1 -44.25 14.67 38.35
N ARG A 2 -44.69 15.82 37.78
CA ARG A 2 -44.42 16.15 36.36
C ARG A 2 -43.01 16.67 36.08
N LEU A 3 -42.42 17.45 37.00
CA LEU A 3 -41.05 17.99 36.89
C LEU A 3 -39.95 16.91 36.89
N PHE A 4 -40.16 15.81 37.62
CA PHE A 4 -39.18 14.72 37.70
C PHE A 4 -39.11 13.88 36.42
N ARG A 5 -40.21 13.77 35.64
CA ARG A 5 -40.24 13.08 34.33
C ARG A 5 -39.51 13.86 33.24
N SER A 6 -39.62 15.19 33.26
CA SER A 6 -38.93 16.06 32.30
C SER A 6 -37.41 16.00 32.47
N LEU A 7 -36.94 15.93 33.73
CA LEU A 7 -35.52 15.87 34.05
C LEU A 7 -34.91 14.51 33.70
N THR A 8 -35.63 13.39 33.90
CA THR A 8 -35.15 12.07 33.47
C THR A 8 -35.05 11.96 31.96
N LEU A 9 -36.04 12.47 31.23
CA LEU A 9 -36.02 12.51 29.76
C LEU A 9 -34.81 13.29 29.21
N LEU A 10 -34.48 14.43 29.84
CA LEU A 10 -33.37 15.29 29.44
C LEU A 10 -32.00 14.68 29.77
N ILE A 11 -31.90 13.94 30.89
CA ILE A 11 -30.70 13.19 31.26
C ILE A 11 -30.50 11.99 30.33
N THR A 12 -31.56 11.26 29.97
CA THR A 12 -31.45 10.14 29.02
C THR A 12 -31.09 10.57 27.60
N SER A 13 -31.59 11.71 27.11
CA SER A 13 -31.19 12.23 25.80
C SER A 13 -29.76 12.79 25.80
N LEU A 14 -29.31 13.40 26.89
CA LEU A 14 -27.93 13.86 27.03
C LEU A 14 -26.95 12.68 27.12
N LEU A 15 -27.33 11.59 27.78
CA LEU A 15 -26.49 10.39 27.90
C LEU A 15 -26.34 9.65 26.56
N MET A 16 -27.37 9.69 25.68
CA MET A 16 -27.31 9.04 24.37
C MET A 16 -26.42 9.78 23.35
N ALA A 17 -26.22 11.09 23.52
CA ALA A 17 -25.34 11.88 22.66
C ALA A 17 -23.84 11.71 23.00
N LEU A 18 -23.50 11.27 24.21
CA LEU A 18 -22.13 11.08 24.67
C LEU A 18 -21.49 9.76 24.23
N LEU A 19 -22.29 8.85 23.66
CA LEU A 19 -21.87 7.54 23.16
C LEU A 19 -21.72 7.49 21.64
N ALA A 20 -21.77 8.64 20.95
CA ALA A 20 -21.45 8.68 19.53
C ALA A 20 -19.99 8.23 19.33
N PRO A 21 -19.73 7.13 18.61
CA PRO A 21 -18.37 6.79 18.22
C PRO A 21 -17.80 7.98 17.45
N ALA A 22 -16.57 8.38 17.75
CA ALA A 22 -15.84 9.25 16.85
C ALA A 22 -15.65 8.46 15.54
N VAL A 23 -16.48 8.76 14.54
CA VAL A 23 -16.27 8.28 13.17
C VAL A 23 -15.12 9.13 12.63
N PHE A 24 -13.91 8.60 12.68
CA PHE A 24 -12.82 9.11 11.87
C PHE A 24 -13.21 8.83 10.42
N ALA A 25 -13.37 9.88 9.62
CA ALA A 25 -13.68 9.70 8.21
C ALA A 25 -12.43 9.17 7.51
N ASP A 26 -12.57 8.06 6.81
CA ASP A 26 -11.51 7.64 5.89
C ASP A 26 -11.35 8.73 4.82
N ASP A 27 -10.10 9.11 4.58
CA ASP A 27 -9.74 10.14 3.62
C ASP A 27 -9.32 9.49 2.29
N LEU A 28 -9.52 10.19 1.17
CA LEU A 28 -9.12 9.67 -0.13
C LEU A 28 -7.62 9.88 -0.36
N TYR A 29 -6.89 8.80 -0.62
CA TYR A 29 -5.46 8.81 -0.92
C TYR A 29 -5.18 8.24 -2.30
N GLN A 30 -4.11 8.73 -2.92
CA GLN A 30 -3.43 8.07 -4.03
C GLN A 30 -2.23 7.29 -3.50
N ILE A 31 -2.18 6.01 -3.82
CA ILE A 31 -1.06 5.12 -3.54
C ILE A 31 -0.39 4.83 -4.87
N GLU A 32 0.91 5.09 -4.96
CA GLU A 32 1.74 4.76 -6.09
C GLU A 32 2.92 3.91 -5.63
N MET A 33 3.14 2.78 -6.29
CA MET A 33 4.19 1.84 -5.93
C MET A 33 5.02 1.41 -7.14
N ILE A 34 6.31 1.19 -6.91
CA ILE A 34 7.26 0.60 -7.86
C ILE A 34 7.96 -0.56 -7.15
N LEU A 35 7.70 -1.80 -7.60
CA LEU A 35 8.43 -2.97 -7.16
C LEU A 35 9.67 -3.13 -8.04
N VAL A 36 10.83 -3.30 -7.40
CA VAL A 36 12.12 -3.43 -8.09
C VAL A 36 12.90 -4.65 -7.63
N ARG A 37 13.73 -5.18 -8.52
CA ARG A 37 14.82 -6.12 -8.21
C ARG A 37 16.15 -5.37 -8.24
N GLN A 38 17.03 -5.64 -7.29
CA GLN A 38 18.40 -5.11 -7.23
C GLN A 38 19.35 -6.10 -7.90
N ASN A 39 19.84 -5.76 -9.10
CA ASN A 39 20.61 -6.68 -9.95
C ASN A 39 21.96 -7.09 -9.36
N ALA A 40 22.54 -6.24 -8.51
CA ALA A 40 23.81 -6.51 -7.83
C ALA A 40 23.66 -7.46 -6.61
N VAL A 41 22.43 -7.70 -6.15
CA VAL A 41 22.14 -8.57 -5.01
C VAL A 41 21.63 -9.91 -5.55
N PRO A 42 22.28 -11.05 -5.23
CA PRO A 42 21.80 -12.35 -5.70
C PRO A 42 20.36 -12.63 -5.29
N ALA A 43 19.56 -13.12 -6.24
CA ALA A 43 18.17 -13.48 -5.99
C ALA A 43 18.08 -14.54 -4.87
N ILE A 44 17.22 -14.29 -3.89
CA ILE A 44 16.97 -15.24 -2.80
C ILE A 44 15.72 -16.03 -3.17
N VAL A 45 15.93 -17.26 -3.62
CA VAL A 45 14.83 -18.17 -3.94
C VAL A 45 14.09 -18.54 -2.65
N SER A 46 12.78 -18.34 -2.69
CA SER A 46 11.83 -18.59 -1.63
C SER A 46 10.85 -19.69 -2.03
N ARG A 47 9.93 -20.02 -1.12
CA ARG A 47 8.78 -20.87 -1.47
C ARG A 47 7.82 -20.06 -2.34
N ALA A 48 7.23 -20.72 -3.32
CA ALA A 48 6.11 -20.17 -4.10
C ALA A 48 5.03 -19.60 -3.18
N ALA A 49 4.28 -18.63 -3.70
CA ALA A 49 3.14 -18.09 -2.98
C ALA A 49 2.16 -19.23 -2.65
N PRO A 50 1.51 -19.18 -1.47
CA PRO A 50 0.44 -20.12 -1.16
C PRO A 50 -0.74 -19.88 -2.12
N GLU A 51 -1.60 -20.89 -2.31
CA GLU A 51 -2.77 -20.77 -3.22
C GLU A 51 -3.73 -19.65 -2.79
N ASP A 52 -3.82 -19.39 -1.48
CA ASP A 52 -4.59 -18.31 -0.86
C ASP A 52 -3.72 -17.08 -0.55
N TRP A 53 -2.74 -16.75 -1.40
CA TRP A 53 -1.79 -15.65 -1.20
C TRP A 53 -2.45 -14.30 -0.89
N ASP A 54 -3.65 -14.05 -1.41
CA ASP A 54 -4.37 -12.81 -1.15
C ASP A 54 -4.96 -12.76 0.27
N ALA A 55 -5.12 -13.90 0.94
CA ALA A 55 -5.65 -14.05 2.29
C ALA A 55 -6.95 -13.24 2.53
N GLY A 56 -7.81 -13.14 1.50
CA GLY A 56 -9.05 -12.36 1.56
C GLY A 56 -8.86 -10.83 1.47
N ALA A 57 -7.69 -10.35 1.06
CA ALA A 57 -7.42 -8.94 0.82
C ALA A 57 -8.31 -8.39 -0.31
N GLN A 58 -8.66 -7.11 -0.21
CA GLN A 58 -9.51 -6.46 -1.19
C GLN A 58 -8.76 -6.31 -2.53
N ARG A 59 -9.40 -6.64 -3.64
CA ARG A 59 -8.84 -6.34 -4.96
C ARG A 59 -8.94 -4.84 -5.26
N ILE A 60 -7.94 -4.29 -5.95
CA ILE A 60 -8.00 -2.91 -6.44
C ILE A 60 -9.18 -2.80 -7.42
N ASN A 61 -10.07 -1.83 -7.18
CA ASN A 61 -11.16 -1.55 -8.12
C ASN A 61 -10.56 -0.97 -9.41
N PRO A 62 -10.83 -1.54 -10.60
CA PRO A 62 -10.34 -1.00 -11.86
C PRO A 62 -10.62 0.49 -12.05
N ASP A 63 -11.76 0.99 -11.58
CA ASP A 63 -12.13 2.41 -11.68
C ASP A 63 -11.29 3.33 -10.78
N SER A 64 -10.59 2.75 -9.80
CA SER A 64 -9.70 3.49 -8.91
C SER A 64 -8.25 3.55 -9.40
N LEU A 65 -7.91 2.79 -10.44
CA LEU A 65 -6.59 2.88 -11.09
C LEU A 65 -6.35 4.27 -11.67
N ARG A 66 -5.09 4.72 -11.61
CA ARG A 66 -4.66 6.03 -12.13
C ARG A 66 -3.41 5.88 -12.96
N THR A 67 -3.17 6.85 -13.82
CA THR A 67 -1.91 6.98 -14.54
C THR A 67 -0.79 7.22 -13.54
N PRO A 68 0.29 6.43 -13.56
CA PRO A 68 1.42 6.64 -12.67
C PRO A 68 2.15 7.97 -12.92
N SER A 69 2.62 8.58 -11.84
CA SER A 69 3.27 9.91 -11.84
C SER A 69 4.78 9.84 -11.63
N LEU A 70 5.31 8.72 -11.13
CA LEU A 70 6.73 8.49 -10.85
C LEU A 70 7.51 7.95 -12.06
N ASN A 71 7.07 8.23 -13.28
CA ASN A 71 7.73 7.73 -14.50
C ASN A 71 9.21 8.19 -14.59
N GLY A 72 9.52 9.40 -14.12
CA GLY A 72 10.91 9.88 -14.06
C GLY A 72 11.78 9.07 -13.10
N GLU A 73 11.23 8.49 -12.04
CA GLU A 73 11.98 7.58 -11.16
C GLU A 73 12.17 6.20 -11.80
N VAL A 74 11.14 5.69 -12.51
CA VAL A 74 11.25 4.47 -13.31
C VAL A 74 12.35 4.60 -14.38
N GLU A 75 12.41 5.74 -15.07
CA GLU A 75 13.44 6.03 -16.08
C GLU A 75 14.85 6.00 -15.46
N LYS A 76 15.05 6.64 -14.30
CA LYS A 76 16.35 6.61 -13.59
C LYS A 76 16.73 5.20 -13.14
N LEU A 77 15.79 4.46 -12.55
CA LEU A 77 16.00 3.08 -12.09
C LEU A 77 16.39 2.16 -13.26
N THR A 78 15.71 2.31 -14.40
CA THR A 78 16.01 1.53 -15.61
C THR A 78 17.35 1.94 -16.21
N ALA A 79 17.69 3.23 -16.20
CA ALA A 79 18.94 3.74 -16.77
C ALA A 79 20.19 3.34 -15.99
N SER A 80 20.09 3.08 -14.69
CA SER A 80 21.26 2.72 -13.87
C SER A 80 21.79 1.31 -14.16
N ASN A 81 20.97 0.41 -14.72
CA ASN A 81 21.21 -1.04 -14.81
C ASN A 81 21.41 -1.75 -13.45
N GLU A 82 21.35 -1.03 -12.33
CA GLU A 82 21.43 -1.59 -10.99
C GLU A 82 20.09 -2.17 -10.53
N TYR A 83 19.00 -1.71 -11.15
CA TYR A 83 17.65 -2.14 -10.82
C TYR A 83 16.91 -2.67 -12.06
N GLU A 84 15.99 -3.60 -11.83
CA GLU A 84 14.96 -4.00 -12.78
C GLU A 84 13.60 -3.60 -12.20
N VAL A 85 12.82 -2.84 -12.96
CA VAL A 85 11.46 -2.45 -12.56
C VAL A 85 10.50 -3.58 -12.90
N LEU A 86 9.93 -4.20 -11.86
CA LEU A 86 9.06 -5.37 -11.98
C LEU A 86 7.58 -4.99 -12.10
N LEU A 87 7.16 -3.99 -11.32
CA LEU A 87 5.78 -3.54 -11.30
C LEU A 87 5.70 -2.04 -11.01
N HIS A 88 4.85 -1.33 -11.73
CA HIS A 88 4.48 0.06 -11.43
C HIS A 88 2.96 0.20 -11.43
N LYS A 89 2.37 0.49 -10.28
CA LYS A 89 0.92 0.66 -10.15
C LYS A 89 0.58 1.89 -9.34
N THR A 90 -0.50 2.55 -9.75
CA THR A 90 -1.09 3.68 -9.05
C THR A 90 -2.60 3.53 -8.97
N TRP A 91 -3.16 3.74 -7.79
CA TRP A 91 -4.60 3.72 -7.58
C TRP A 91 -5.01 4.67 -6.46
N GLN A 92 -6.32 4.88 -6.34
CA GLN A 92 -6.92 5.65 -5.26
C GLN A 92 -7.72 4.74 -4.34
N GLN A 93 -7.69 5.01 -3.04
CA GLN A 93 -8.55 4.35 -2.06
C GLN A 93 -8.74 5.23 -0.84
N ASN A 94 -9.82 4.95 -0.11
CA ASN A 94 -10.02 5.52 1.22
C ASN A 94 -9.06 4.84 2.20
N LEU A 95 -8.40 5.63 3.04
CA LEU A 95 -7.51 5.16 4.10
C LEU A 95 -7.90 5.83 5.42
N GLY A 96 -7.75 5.09 6.51
CA GLY A 96 -8.03 5.54 7.87
C GLY A 96 -7.07 4.93 8.89
N GLU A 97 -7.43 5.04 10.17
CA GLU A 97 -6.66 4.44 11.28
C GLU A 97 -6.81 2.91 11.35
N GLU A 98 -7.80 2.36 10.63
CA GLU A 98 -7.95 0.92 10.43
C GLU A 98 -7.09 0.47 9.24
N ALA A 99 -6.41 -0.67 9.41
CA ALA A 99 -5.55 -1.20 8.37
C ALA A 99 -6.39 -1.72 7.19
N THR A 100 -6.11 -1.20 6.00
CA THR A 100 -6.71 -1.69 4.75
C THR A 100 -5.68 -2.53 4.00
N LYS A 101 -6.02 -3.79 3.73
CA LYS A 101 -5.18 -4.71 2.97
C LYS A 101 -5.71 -4.89 1.55
N VAL A 102 -4.86 -4.63 0.56
CA VAL A 102 -5.16 -4.84 -0.85
C VAL A 102 -4.33 -5.97 -1.45
N ALA A 103 -4.95 -6.75 -2.33
CA ALA A 103 -4.28 -7.73 -3.16
C ALA A 103 -3.92 -7.13 -4.52
N ILE A 104 -2.68 -7.38 -4.92
CA ILE A 104 -2.05 -6.82 -6.10
C ILE A 104 -1.44 -7.96 -6.89
N SER A 105 -1.79 -8.05 -8.17
CA SER A 105 -1.17 -8.99 -9.09
C SER A 105 -0.87 -8.36 -10.45
N ASP A 106 0.05 -8.97 -11.19
CA ASP A 106 0.41 -8.59 -12.54
C ASP A 106 0.86 -9.80 -13.38
N GLY A 107 0.71 -9.69 -14.70
CA GLY A 107 0.93 -10.77 -15.64
C GLY A 107 -0.27 -11.72 -15.79
N LYS A 108 -0.08 -12.76 -16.62
CA LYS A 108 -1.13 -13.74 -16.94
C LYS A 108 -1.22 -14.81 -15.86
N GLU A 109 -2.38 -14.93 -15.23
CA GLU A 109 -2.67 -15.99 -14.26
C GLU A 109 -2.46 -17.38 -14.86
N GLN A 110 -1.75 -18.26 -14.15
CA GLN A 110 -1.59 -19.69 -14.44
C GLN A 110 -1.91 -20.48 -13.16
N PHE A 111 -2.94 -21.34 -13.22
CA PHE A 111 -3.35 -22.20 -12.09
C PHE A 111 -3.52 -21.45 -10.74
N GLY A 112 -4.09 -20.24 -10.77
CA GLY A 112 -4.30 -19.43 -9.55
C GLY A 112 -3.09 -18.61 -9.09
N GLN A 113 -1.95 -18.70 -9.78
CA GLN A 113 -0.73 -17.95 -9.49
C GLN A 113 -0.44 -16.94 -10.60
N PHE A 114 0.16 -15.81 -10.24
CA PHE A 114 0.55 -14.75 -11.16
C PHE A 114 2.07 -14.59 -11.20
N PRO A 115 2.66 -14.11 -12.30
CA PRO A 115 4.08 -13.74 -12.35
C PRO A 115 4.50 -12.79 -11.23
N ILE A 116 3.62 -11.85 -10.86
CA ILE A 116 3.77 -11.02 -9.67
C ILE A 116 2.46 -11.06 -8.90
N GLU A 117 2.53 -11.35 -7.61
CA GLU A 117 1.36 -11.34 -6.70
C GLU A 117 1.77 -10.96 -5.29
N GLY A 118 0.83 -10.43 -4.52
CA GLY A 118 1.11 -10.04 -3.15
C GLY A 118 0.05 -9.16 -2.53
N THR A 119 0.28 -8.82 -1.27
CA THR A 119 -0.59 -7.93 -0.52
C THR A 119 0.16 -6.71 -0.03
N LEU A 120 -0.55 -5.59 0.01
CA LEU A 120 -0.10 -4.35 0.60
C LEU A 120 -1.12 -3.93 1.66
N SER A 121 -0.71 -3.87 2.92
CA SER A 121 -1.49 -3.35 4.02
C SER A 121 -1.06 -1.92 4.32
N VAL A 122 -2.00 -1.00 4.43
CA VAL A 122 -1.74 0.40 4.74
C VAL A 122 -2.64 0.84 5.89
N LYS A 123 -2.04 1.50 6.89
CA LYS A 123 -2.75 2.06 8.04
C LYS A 123 -2.25 3.48 8.32
N LEU A 124 -3.17 4.44 8.44
CA LEU A 124 -2.82 5.81 8.79
C LEU A 124 -2.57 5.95 10.29
N GLY A 125 -1.64 6.83 10.62
CA GLY A 125 -1.31 7.23 11.96
C GLY A 125 -0.43 8.48 11.91
N ARG A 126 0.43 8.67 12.93
CA ARG A 126 1.45 9.74 12.90
C ARG A 126 2.44 9.53 11.73
N PHE A 127 2.78 8.28 11.49
CA PHE A 127 3.39 7.79 10.26
C PHE A 127 2.41 6.82 9.63
N THR A 128 2.55 6.57 8.34
CA THR A 128 1.73 5.57 7.67
C THR A 128 2.44 4.24 7.72
N ASP A 129 1.82 3.28 8.39
CA ASP A 129 2.32 1.92 8.48
C ASP A 129 2.03 1.21 7.17
N VAL A 130 3.06 0.63 6.58
CA VAL A 130 3.00 -0.12 5.32
C VAL A 130 3.56 -1.51 5.57
N ASP A 131 2.78 -2.53 5.27
CA ASP A 131 3.16 -3.94 5.34
C ASP A 131 3.06 -4.53 3.93
N ALA A 132 4.18 -4.97 3.36
CA ALA A 132 4.26 -5.47 1.99
C ALA A 132 4.72 -6.93 1.99
N ASP A 133 3.98 -7.79 1.29
CA ASP A 133 4.29 -9.21 1.11
C ASP A 133 4.03 -9.60 -0.35
N PHE A 134 5.10 -9.72 -1.14
CA PHE A 134 5.04 -9.97 -2.58
C PHE A 134 5.88 -11.16 -2.99
N TRP A 135 5.41 -11.87 -3.99
CA TRP A 135 6.11 -12.92 -4.70
C TRP A 135 6.34 -12.51 -6.16
N VAL A 136 7.53 -12.81 -6.65
CA VAL A 136 7.90 -12.68 -8.06
C VAL A 136 8.19 -14.10 -8.56
N ASN A 137 7.25 -14.65 -9.32
CA ASN A 137 7.22 -16.03 -9.72
C ASN A 137 7.78 -16.20 -11.15
N GLN A 138 8.72 -17.14 -11.29
CA GLN A 138 9.11 -17.66 -12.59
C GLN A 138 8.16 -18.80 -12.94
N ILE A 139 7.38 -18.60 -14.00
CA ILE A 139 6.39 -19.58 -14.48
C ILE A 139 6.91 -20.20 -15.78
N SER A 140 6.94 -21.53 -15.84
CA SER A 140 7.33 -22.26 -17.05
C SER A 140 6.28 -22.14 -18.15
N THR A 141 6.63 -22.59 -19.36
CA THR A 141 5.67 -22.68 -20.48
C THR A 141 4.48 -23.58 -20.18
N ASP A 142 4.64 -24.52 -19.26
CA ASP A 142 3.58 -25.46 -18.84
C ASP A 142 2.70 -24.87 -17.73
N GLY A 143 2.95 -23.61 -17.32
CA GLY A 143 2.16 -22.88 -16.33
C GLY A 143 2.56 -23.16 -14.88
N LEU A 144 3.61 -23.94 -14.62
CA LEU A 144 4.07 -24.26 -13.26
C LEU A 144 5.08 -23.24 -12.75
N VAL A 145 4.99 -22.86 -11.47
CA VAL A 145 6.04 -22.07 -10.81
C VAL A 145 7.29 -22.92 -10.61
N THR A 146 8.40 -22.47 -11.18
CA THR A 146 9.71 -23.13 -11.12
C THR A 146 10.64 -22.49 -10.10
N ALA A 147 10.47 -21.19 -9.83
CA ALA A 147 11.18 -20.45 -8.80
C ALA A 147 10.33 -19.25 -8.36
N SER A 148 10.55 -18.78 -7.13
CA SER A 148 9.84 -17.62 -6.60
C SER A 148 10.76 -16.80 -5.71
N GLU A 149 10.79 -15.49 -5.90
CA GLU A 149 11.45 -14.53 -5.01
C GLU A 149 10.39 -13.90 -4.12
N ARG A 150 10.71 -13.60 -2.85
CA ARG A 150 9.74 -13.00 -1.92
C ARG A 150 10.27 -11.72 -1.29
N LEU A 151 9.49 -10.66 -1.37
CA LEU A 151 9.64 -9.44 -0.60
C LEU A 151 8.68 -9.51 0.57
N LYS A 152 9.18 -9.41 1.80
CA LYS A 152 8.36 -9.26 3.01
C LYS A 152 8.98 -8.22 3.91
N THR A 153 8.29 -7.10 4.13
CA THR A 153 8.82 -5.98 4.90
C THR A 153 7.69 -5.12 5.44
N ASP A 154 7.90 -4.58 6.64
CA ASP A 154 7.05 -3.56 7.25
C ASP A 154 7.84 -2.25 7.41
N SER A 155 7.15 -1.12 7.31
CA SER A 155 7.79 0.18 7.40
C SER A 155 6.86 1.29 7.86
N HIS A 156 7.44 2.27 8.54
CA HIS A 156 6.78 3.53 8.91
C HIS A 156 7.17 4.61 7.89
N THR A 157 6.22 4.97 7.04
CA THR A 157 6.46 5.88 5.91
C THR A 157 5.95 7.29 6.19
N LYS A 158 6.58 8.27 5.55
CA LYS A 158 6.09 9.66 5.55
C LYS A 158 5.14 9.85 4.38
N ASN A 159 3.94 10.35 4.67
CA ASN A 159 2.97 10.74 3.64
C ASN A 159 3.50 11.87 2.76
N GLY A 160 3.14 11.81 1.47
CA GLY A 160 3.53 12.77 0.44
C GLY A 160 4.97 12.63 -0.06
N GLN A 161 5.79 11.77 0.54
CA GLN A 161 7.17 11.53 0.16
C GLN A 161 7.32 10.16 -0.52
N LEU A 162 8.36 10.02 -1.34
CA LEU A 162 8.77 8.72 -1.86
C LEU A 162 9.57 8.00 -0.79
N ASN A 163 9.12 6.82 -0.38
CA ASN A 163 9.77 5.99 0.62
C ASN A 163 10.29 4.71 -0.05
N PHE A 164 11.49 4.26 0.33
CA PHE A 164 12.06 2.99 -0.14
C PHE A 164 12.02 1.97 1.00
N LEU A 165 11.40 0.83 0.74
CA LEU A 165 11.32 -0.30 1.65
C LEU A 165 12.24 -1.39 1.10
N ASP A 166 13.38 -1.58 1.77
CA ASP A 166 14.36 -2.59 1.42
C ASP A 166 13.97 -3.96 1.98
N ALA A 167 14.05 -4.99 1.14
CA ALA A 167 13.85 -6.39 1.52
C ALA A 167 14.98 -7.29 0.95
N GLY A 168 16.19 -6.74 0.81
CA GLY A 168 17.36 -7.44 0.31
C GLY A 168 17.49 -7.31 -1.21
N HIS A 169 17.23 -8.38 -1.96
CA HIS A 169 17.35 -8.33 -3.43
C HIS A 169 16.10 -7.74 -4.12
N LEU A 170 14.98 -7.64 -3.40
CA LEU A 170 13.79 -6.94 -3.84
C LEU A 170 13.62 -5.66 -3.01
N GLY A 171 13.05 -4.63 -3.60
CA GLY A 171 12.71 -3.39 -2.92
C GLY A 171 11.38 -2.84 -3.42
N LEU A 172 10.75 -2.03 -2.57
CA LEU A 172 9.49 -1.36 -2.89
C LEU A 172 9.65 0.14 -2.69
N LEU A 173 9.52 0.91 -3.77
CA LEU A 173 9.30 2.34 -3.67
C LEU A 173 7.80 2.59 -3.52
N ILE A 174 7.40 3.41 -2.56
CA ILE A 174 5.99 3.75 -2.35
C ILE A 174 5.82 5.22 -1.99
N LYS A 175 4.79 5.85 -2.59
CA LYS A 175 4.35 7.19 -2.28
C LYS A 175 2.85 7.19 -1.99
N ILE A 176 2.49 7.68 -0.82
CA ILE A 176 1.09 7.77 -0.34
C ILE A 176 0.73 9.24 -0.21
N THR A 177 -0.14 9.74 -1.09
CA THR A 177 -0.47 11.17 -1.19
C THR A 177 -1.94 11.38 -0.85
N SER A 178 -2.24 12.23 0.13
CA SER A 178 -3.62 12.61 0.41
C SER A 178 -4.18 13.45 -0.74
N LEU A 179 -5.42 13.18 -1.13
CA LEU A 179 -6.17 13.95 -2.13
C LEU A 179 -7.19 14.91 -1.49
N THR A 180 -7.41 14.78 -0.18
CA THR A 180 -8.33 15.62 0.60
C THR A 180 -7.60 16.62 1.49
N ALA A 181 -6.38 16.30 1.94
CA ALA A 181 -5.55 17.20 2.73
C ALA A 181 -4.70 18.14 1.84
N PRO A 182 -4.40 19.36 2.30
CA PRO A 182 -3.51 20.28 1.61
C PRO A 182 -2.14 19.62 1.33
N ALA A 183 -1.57 19.90 0.16
CA ALA A 183 -0.25 19.39 -0.21
C ALA A 183 0.79 19.77 0.86
N PRO A 184 1.73 18.85 1.21
CA PRO A 184 2.85 19.19 2.07
C PRO A 184 3.61 20.40 1.49
N PRO A 185 4.10 21.33 2.33
CA PRO A 185 4.91 22.44 1.85
C PRO A 185 6.15 21.89 1.11
N PRO A 186 6.59 22.54 0.02
CA PRO A 186 7.78 22.12 -0.71
C PRO A 186 8.99 22.06 0.23
N VAL A 187 9.82 21.03 0.08
CA VAL A 187 11.11 20.96 0.77
C VAL A 187 11.96 22.12 0.23
N PRO A 188 12.50 23.01 1.07
CA PRO A 188 13.39 24.08 0.60
C PRO A 188 14.56 23.48 -0.17
N GLU A 189 14.76 23.92 -1.42
CA GLU A 189 15.83 23.41 -2.29
C GLU A 189 17.24 23.83 -1.87
N GLU A 190 17.39 24.80 -0.95
CA GLU A 190 18.69 25.20 -0.42
C GLU A 190 18.60 25.51 1.07
N ILE A 191 19.48 24.89 1.85
CA ILE A 191 19.90 25.43 3.15
C ILE A 191 20.94 26.49 2.79
N PRO A 192 20.70 27.80 2.96
CA PRO A 192 21.75 28.78 2.78
C PRO A 192 22.85 28.52 3.82
N ASP A 193 24.10 28.46 3.34
CA ASP A 193 25.32 28.32 4.15
C ASP A 193 25.45 29.37 5.27
#